data_AF-A0A2G1X5K7-F1
#
_entry.id   AF-A0A2G1X5K7-F1
#
_cell.length_a   1.000
_cell.length_b   1.000
_cell.length_c   1.000
_cell.angle_alpha   90.00
_cell.angle_beta   90.00
_cell.angle_gamma   90.00
#
_symmetry.space_group_name_H-M   'P 1'
#
loop_
_entity.id
_entity.type
_entity.pdbx_description
1 polymer ?
#
loop_
_entity_poly.entity_id
_entity_poly.type
_entity_poly.pdbx_seq_one_letter_code
_entity_poly.pdbx_strand_id
1 'polypeptide(L)'
;IRALPGGTYRAADVLEGDGVTDADIPVEVAVTVDGAAIDVDFAGTADQVDGNLNAPFSVAKSAVYFVVRAVTDPDIPPNHGCYEPVSISAPEGSLLDPRPPAAVVGGNVETSQRVADVTLAALAAAVPDAVPAGGQGTMNNLIIGDRGGEFTYYETIAGGFGGRPTKDGMDGVQVGMTNTLNTPVEALETAYPLRVERYALRPSSGGDGRHRGGLGIERTLTVEADATVSLLTERRRTAPRGLAGGEDGALGENLIDGEAVPAKASVDVAAGTTVSIRTPGGG
;
A
#
# COMPACT_ATOMS: atom_id res chain seq x y z
N ILE A 1 12.76 -8.08 20.30
CA ILE A 1 14.04 -7.59 19.73
C ILE A 1 15.22 -8.52 20.02
N ARG A 2 15.59 -8.82 21.27
CA ARG A 2 16.78 -9.68 21.58
C ARG A 2 16.80 -11.07 20.91
N ALA A 3 15.65 -11.59 20.50
CA ALA A 3 15.55 -12.86 19.78
C ALA A 3 15.85 -12.74 18.27
N LEU A 4 15.89 -11.52 17.72
CA LEU A 4 16.24 -11.26 16.33
C LEU A 4 17.74 -11.47 16.14
N PRO A 5 18.17 -12.13 15.04
CA PRO A 5 19.58 -12.25 14.72
C PRO A 5 20.20 -10.87 14.48
N GLY A 6 21.35 -10.61 15.13
CA GLY A 6 22.08 -9.35 14.94
C GLY A 6 22.65 -9.23 13.53
N GLY A 7 22.64 -8.01 12.99
CA GLY A 7 23.11 -7.72 11.64
C GLY A 7 22.43 -6.53 11.00
N THR A 8 22.86 -6.18 9.79
CA THR A 8 22.23 -5.14 8.96
C THR A 8 21.57 -5.79 7.76
N TYR A 9 20.27 -5.56 7.61
CA TYR A 9 19.44 -6.07 6.53
C TYR A 9 18.96 -4.92 5.65
N ARG A 10 18.89 -5.15 4.34
CA ARG A 10 18.58 -4.10 3.37
C ARG A 10 17.48 -4.56 2.43
N ALA A 11 16.61 -3.63 2.07
CA ALA A 11 15.63 -3.81 1.03
C ALA A 11 15.36 -2.48 0.32
N ALA A 12 14.89 -2.58 -0.90
CA ALA A 12 14.52 -1.44 -1.72
C ALA A 12 13.31 -1.81 -2.57
N ASP A 13 12.48 -0.81 -2.83
CA ASP A 13 11.34 -0.91 -3.73
C ASP A 13 10.98 0.50 -4.24
N VAL A 14 10.00 0.63 -5.13
CA VAL A 14 9.68 1.89 -5.81
C VAL A 14 8.20 2.25 -5.74
N LEU A 15 7.90 3.55 -5.61
CA LEU A 15 6.56 4.07 -5.89
C LEU A 15 6.44 4.42 -7.38
N GLU A 16 5.27 4.18 -7.96
CA GLU A 16 5.03 4.30 -9.39
C GLU A 16 4.55 5.70 -9.78
N GLY A 17 5.48 6.65 -9.98
CA GLY A 17 5.16 8.05 -10.30
C GLY A 17 4.56 8.81 -9.12
N ASP A 18 4.64 10.13 -9.12
CA ASP A 18 4.10 11.00 -8.07
C ASP A 18 2.76 11.66 -8.44
N GLY A 19 2.24 11.37 -9.63
CA GLY A 19 1.04 12.00 -10.20
C GLY A 19 1.34 13.28 -10.98
N VAL A 20 2.59 13.73 -11.00
CA VAL A 20 3.11 14.80 -11.90
C VAL A 20 4.00 14.18 -12.98
N THR A 21 4.79 13.18 -12.60
CA THR A 21 5.68 12.41 -13.47
C THR A 21 5.45 10.91 -13.27
N ASP A 22 5.80 10.13 -14.30
CA ASP A 22 5.70 8.65 -14.28
C ASP A 22 7.01 7.96 -13.84
N ALA A 23 7.98 8.75 -13.35
CA ALA A 23 9.27 8.24 -12.89
C ALA A 23 9.11 7.38 -11.63
N ASP A 24 9.85 6.28 -11.55
CA ASP A 24 9.87 5.45 -10.34
C ASP A 24 10.61 6.20 -9.22
N ILE A 25 10.06 6.15 -8.01
CA ILE A 25 10.58 6.88 -6.85
C ILE A 25 11.13 5.85 -5.86
N PRO A 26 12.46 5.75 -5.70
CA PRO A 26 13.08 4.78 -4.80
C PRO A 26 12.73 5.01 -3.33
N VAL A 27 12.44 3.91 -2.63
CA VAL A 27 12.33 3.82 -1.17
C VAL A 27 13.28 2.72 -0.71
N GLU A 28 14.31 3.09 0.04
CA GLU A 28 15.38 2.18 0.47
C GLU A 28 15.53 2.20 1.97
N VAL A 29 15.70 1.02 2.57
CA VAL A 29 15.86 0.88 4.02
C VAL A 29 17.07 0.01 4.37
N ALA A 30 17.76 0.40 5.44
CA ALA A 30 18.72 -0.42 6.15
C ALA A 30 18.23 -0.62 7.60
N VAL A 31 17.98 -1.85 8.00
CA VAL A 31 17.57 -2.21 9.36
C VAL A 31 18.73 -2.88 10.07
N THR A 32 19.28 -2.25 11.09
CA THR A 32 20.36 -2.80 11.91
C THR A 32 19.81 -3.26 13.25
N VAL A 33 20.05 -4.53 13.59
CA VAL A 33 19.68 -5.12 14.88
C VAL A 33 20.96 -5.30 15.70
N ASP A 34 21.02 -4.62 16.85
CA ASP A 34 22.11 -4.77 17.83
C ASP A 34 21.55 -5.01 19.23
N GLY A 35 21.59 -6.27 19.67
CA GLY A 35 21.11 -6.71 20.97
C GLY A 35 19.63 -6.40 21.19
N ALA A 36 19.34 -5.31 21.91
CA ALA A 36 17.97 -4.88 22.21
C ALA A 36 17.54 -3.62 21.44
N ALA A 37 18.39 -3.09 20.55
CA ALA A 37 18.12 -1.92 19.74
C ALA A 37 17.86 -2.31 18.27
N ILE A 38 17.03 -1.50 17.60
CA ILE A 38 16.83 -1.55 16.15
C ILE A 38 17.06 -0.13 15.63
N ASP A 39 17.98 0.02 14.68
CA ASP A 39 18.22 1.26 13.95
C ASP A 39 17.70 1.11 12.51
N VAL A 40 16.79 1.98 12.10
CA VAL A 40 16.17 1.98 10.76
C VAL A 40 16.58 3.24 10.00
N ASP A 41 17.36 3.06 8.95
CA ASP A 41 17.93 4.16 8.16
C ASP A 41 17.38 4.17 6.72
N PHE A 42 16.80 5.31 6.33
CA PHE A 42 16.24 5.57 5.00
C PHE A 42 17.13 6.46 4.12
N ALA A 43 18.44 6.56 4.39
CA ALA A 43 19.36 7.42 3.65
C ALA A 43 19.38 7.25 2.12
N GLY A 44 19.02 6.07 1.60
CA GLY A 44 18.93 5.80 0.16
C GLY A 44 17.59 6.16 -0.49
N THR A 45 16.62 6.64 0.28
CA THR A 45 15.30 7.02 -0.25
C THR A 45 15.38 8.33 -1.03
N ALA A 46 14.55 8.45 -2.07
CA ALA A 46 14.50 9.60 -2.95
C ALA A 46 14.32 10.95 -2.21
N ASP A 47 14.74 12.02 -2.87
CA ASP A 47 14.39 13.39 -2.49
C ASP A 47 12.86 13.58 -2.50
N GLN A 48 12.38 14.62 -1.81
CA GLN A 48 10.97 15.01 -1.87
C GLN A 48 10.55 15.28 -3.33
N VAL A 49 9.32 14.94 -3.66
CA VAL A 49 8.75 15.04 -5.02
C VAL A 49 7.74 16.19 -5.11
N ASP A 50 7.47 16.64 -6.35
CA ASP A 50 6.50 17.71 -6.60
C ASP A 50 5.05 17.23 -6.39
N GLY A 51 4.78 15.97 -6.68
CA GLY A 51 3.50 15.32 -6.43
C GLY A 51 3.20 15.07 -4.95
N ASN A 52 2.11 14.36 -4.67
CA ASN A 52 1.56 14.27 -3.31
C ASN A 52 2.05 13.05 -2.49
N LEU A 53 3.05 12.32 -2.98
CA LEU A 53 3.58 11.11 -2.33
C LEU A 53 4.53 11.40 -1.15
N ASN A 54 4.84 12.65 -0.85
CA ASN A 54 5.70 12.96 0.28
C ASN A 54 5.06 12.53 1.60
N ALA A 55 5.82 11.88 2.47
CA ALA A 55 5.36 11.42 3.77
C ALA A 55 6.07 12.21 4.88
N PRO A 56 5.35 12.96 5.73
CA PRO A 56 5.93 13.55 6.93
C PRO A 56 6.64 12.48 7.75
N PHE A 57 7.76 12.82 8.38
CA PHE A 57 8.58 11.84 9.09
C PHE A 57 7.83 11.02 10.15
N SER A 58 6.80 11.59 10.78
CA SER A 58 5.92 10.88 11.71
C SER A 58 5.19 9.68 11.06
N VAL A 59 4.87 9.77 9.77
CA VAL A 59 4.21 8.71 9.00
C VAL A 59 5.17 7.56 8.76
N ALA A 60 6.41 7.85 8.31
CA ALA A 60 7.45 6.85 8.15
C ALA A 60 7.75 6.14 9.47
N LYS A 61 7.84 6.89 10.57
CA LYS A 61 8.00 6.32 11.92
C LYS A 61 6.88 5.35 12.29
N SER A 62 5.62 5.74 12.05
CA SER A 62 4.47 4.88 12.35
C SER A 62 4.49 3.57 11.57
N ALA A 63 4.87 3.60 10.29
CA ALA A 63 4.97 2.41 9.46
C ALA A 63 6.05 1.45 9.99
N VAL A 64 7.23 1.97 10.37
CA VAL A 64 8.29 1.16 11.00
C VAL A 64 7.83 0.57 12.33
N TYR A 65 7.17 1.35 13.18
CA TYR A 65 6.66 0.87 14.47
C TYR A 65 5.63 -0.26 14.30
N PHE A 66 4.77 -0.17 13.29
CA PHE A 66 3.88 -1.26 12.92
C PHE A 66 4.68 -2.53 12.59
N VAL A 67 5.68 -2.43 11.71
CA VAL A 67 6.47 -3.60 11.29
C VAL A 67 7.22 -4.21 12.46
N VAL A 68 7.91 -3.40 13.27
CA VAL A 68 8.66 -3.89 14.43
C VAL A 68 7.74 -4.63 15.39
N ARG A 69 6.54 -4.10 15.69
CA ARG A 69 5.57 -4.81 16.53
C ARG A 69 5.10 -6.11 15.88
N ALA A 70 4.72 -6.07 14.59
CA ALA A 70 4.21 -7.24 13.88
C ALA A 70 5.21 -8.42 13.86
N VAL A 71 6.51 -8.14 13.75
CA VAL A 71 7.55 -9.19 13.69
C VAL A 71 8.16 -9.56 15.05
N THR A 72 7.90 -8.77 16.11
CA THR A 72 8.46 -9.05 17.44
C THR A 72 7.43 -9.49 18.45
N ASP A 73 6.45 -8.65 18.74
CA ASP A 73 5.39 -8.91 19.71
C ASP A 73 4.14 -8.12 19.29
N PRO A 74 3.17 -8.76 18.63
CA PRO A 74 1.94 -8.08 18.22
C PRO A 74 1.00 -7.77 19.42
N ASP A 75 1.16 -8.45 20.55
CA ASP A 75 0.33 -8.31 21.74
C ASP A 75 0.82 -7.21 22.69
N ILE A 76 2.06 -6.72 22.50
CA ILE A 76 2.61 -5.62 23.30
C ILE A 76 1.71 -4.36 23.17
N PRO A 77 1.32 -3.70 24.27
CA PRO A 77 0.53 -2.49 24.20
C PRO A 77 1.24 -1.38 23.42
N PRO A 78 0.59 -0.72 22.45
CA PRO A 78 1.21 0.33 21.64
C PRO A 78 1.39 1.61 22.48
N ASN A 79 2.58 1.83 23.02
CA ASN A 79 2.95 3.03 23.77
C ASN A 79 4.42 3.40 23.54
N HIS A 80 4.85 4.58 24.01
CA HIS A 80 6.22 5.04 23.77
C HIS A 80 7.32 4.04 24.23
N GLY A 81 7.08 3.28 25.29
CA GLY A 81 8.05 2.29 25.79
C GLY A 81 8.35 1.15 24.81
N CYS A 82 7.40 0.77 23.95
CA CYS A 82 7.67 -0.24 22.92
C CYS A 82 8.47 0.30 21.72
N TYR A 83 8.62 1.62 21.63
CA TYR A 83 9.33 2.31 20.54
C TYR A 83 10.66 2.94 20.99
N GLU A 84 10.88 3.09 22.29
CA GLU A 84 12.15 3.55 22.87
C GLU A 84 13.39 2.81 22.30
N PRO A 85 13.39 1.48 22.08
CA PRO A 85 14.54 0.79 21.50
C PRO A 85 14.67 0.92 19.97
N VAL A 86 13.79 1.67 19.30
CA VAL A 86 13.74 1.80 17.84
C VAL A 86 14.15 3.21 17.44
N SER A 87 15.34 3.35 16.86
CA SER A 87 15.80 4.58 16.23
C SER A 87 15.44 4.57 14.75
N ILE A 88 15.05 5.74 14.21
CA ILE A 88 14.63 5.89 12.81
C ILE A 88 15.26 7.17 12.29
N SER A 89 15.82 7.13 11.08
CA SER A 89 16.40 8.29 10.39
C SER A 89 15.98 8.35 8.91
N ALA A 90 15.77 9.56 8.41
CA ALA A 90 15.65 9.86 6.99
C ALA A 90 16.33 11.22 6.72
N PRO A 91 16.87 11.48 5.51
CA PRO A 91 17.44 12.78 5.19
C PRO A 91 16.37 13.89 5.20
N GLU A 92 16.67 15.06 5.76
CA GLU A 92 15.80 16.24 5.66
C GLU A 92 15.64 16.64 4.18
N GLY A 93 14.40 16.90 3.76
CA GLY A 93 14.07 17.18 2.37
C GLY A 93 13.95 15.92 1.49
N SER A 94 14.01 14.73 2.07
CA SER A 94 13.68 13.48 1.37
C SER A 94 12.16 13.28 1.27
N LEU A 95 11.76 12.26 0.49
CA LEU A 95 10.37 11.80 0.41
C LEU A 95 9.76 11.50 1.78
N LEU A 96 10.58 11.05 2.75
CA LEU A 96 10.15 10.63 4.09
C LEU A 96 10.39 11.69 5.18
N ASP A 97 10.98 12.83 4.84
CA ASP A 97 11.05 14.00 5.72
C ASP A 97 10.99 15.31 4.89
N PRO A 98 9.86 15.55 4.21
CA PRO A 98 9.72 16.63 3.24
C PRO A 98 9.64 17.99 3.94
N ARG A 99 10.16 19.03 3.29
CA ARG A 99 10.02 20.41 3.79
C ARG A 99 8.67 21.00 3.38
N PRO A 100 7.98 21.73 4.27
CA PRO A 100 6.82 22.53 3.89
C PRO A 100 7.16 23.48 2.72
N PRO A 101 6.24 23.71 1.76
CA PRO A 101 4.84 23.29 1.73
C PRO A 101 4.57 22.05 0.85
N ALA A 102 5.45 21.05 0.83
CA ALA A 102 5.26 19.84 0.01
C ALA A 102 3.89 19.17 0.25
N ALA A 103 3.30 18.61 -0.80
CA ALA A 103 2.02 17.91 -0.73
C ALA A 103 2.20 16.50 -0.15
N VAL A 104 1.34 16.12 0.80
CA VAL A 104 1.56 14.92 1.64
C VAL A 104 0.41 13.91 1.71
N VAL A 105 -0.65 14.11 0.92
CA VAL A 105 -1.86 13.26 0.99
C VAL A 105 -1.52 11.79 0.68
N GLY A 106 -0.75 11.56 -0.39
CA GLY A 106 -0.31 10.22 -0.80
C GLY A 106 0.72 9.59 0.13
N GLY A 107 1.41 10.42 0.94
CA GLY A 107 2.35 9.97 1.94
C GLY A 107 1.75 9.03 2.99
N ASN A 108 0.54 9.35 3.47
CA ASN A 108 -0.17 8.54 4.46
C ASN A 108 -0.66 7.20 3.93
N VAL A 109 -0.79 7.06 2.61
CA VAL A 109 -1.42 5.91 1.97
C VAL A 109 -0.39 5.06 1.23
N GLU A 110 0.11 5.51 0.08
CA GLU A 110 0.97 4.68 -0.76
C GLU A 110 2.41 4.64 -0.23
N THR A 111 2.95 5.78 0.21
CA THR A 111 4.34 5.85 0.70
C THR A 111 4.51 5.14 2.04
N SER A 112 3.57 5.32 2.98
CA SER A 112 3.58 4.59 4.25
C SER A 112 3.49 3.07 4.03
N GLN A 113 2.66 2.63 3.07
CA GLN A 113 2.56 1.22 2.68
C GLN A 113 3.90 0.72 2.13
N ARG A 114 4.56 1.50 1.27
CA ARG A 114 5.86 1.13 0.72
C ARG A 114 6.95 1.06 1.80
N VAL A 115 6.95 1.99 2.76
CA VAL A 115 7.85 1.94 3.93
C VAL A 115 7.64 0.66 4.73
N ALA A 116 6.38 0.26 4.97
CA ALA A 116 6.08 -1.00 5.64
C ALA A 116 6.57 -2.21 4.83
N ASP A 117 6.33 -2.23 3.52
CA ASP A 117 6.75 -3.30 2.61
C ASP A 117 8.27 -3.50 2.63
N VAL A 118 9.06 -2.43 2.44
CA VAL A 118 10.53 -2.54 2.43
C VAL A 118 11.10 -2.89 3.81
N THR A 119 10.48 -2.40 4.89
CA THR A 119 10.93 -2.74 6.26
C THR A 119 10.67 -4.21 6.57
N LEU A 120 9.50 -4.76 6.16
CA LEU A 120 9.22 -6.19 6.25
C LEU A 120 10.20 -6.99 5.38
N ALA A 121 10.43 -6.58 4.14
CA ALA A 121 11.35 -7.26 3.23
C ALA A 121 12.79 -7.30 3.75
N ALA A 122 13.28 -6.23 4.38
CA ALA A 122 14.59 -6.21 5.01
C ALA A 122 14.66 -7.24 6.16
N LEU A 123 13.62 -7.30 7.00
CA LEU A 123 13.58 -8.24 8.14
C LEU A 123 13.24 -9.68 7.74
N ALA A 124 12.79 -9.95 6.51
CA ALA A 124 12.43 -11.28 6.04
C ALA A 124 13.58 -12.30 6.18
N ALA A 125 14.82 -11.88 5.96
CA ALA A 125 15.99 -12.74 6.16
C ALA A 125 16.30 -13.02 7.64
N ALA A 126 15.97 -12.09 8.54
CA ALA A 126 16.21 -12.21 9.98
C ALA A 126 15.17 -13.10 10.67
N VAL A 127 13.92 -13.04 10.20
CA VAL A 127 12.76 -13.76 10.76
C VAL A 127 11.89 -14.38 9.65
N PRO A 128 12.44 -15.36 8.89
CA PRO A 128 11.75 -15.95 7.73
C PRO A 128 10.43 -16.62 8.10
N ASP A 129 10.26 -17.05 9.35
CA ASP A 129 9.04 -17.71 9.83
C ASP A 129 7.96 -16.72 10.30
N ALA A 130 8.25 -15.40 10.33
CA ALA A 130 7.32 -14.37 10.78
C ALA A 130 6.86 -13.43 9.66
N VAL A 131 7.67 -13.22 8.63
CA VAL A 131 7.39 -12.25 7.55
C VAL A 131 6.65 -12.93 6.40
N PRO A 132 5.47 -12.44 5.99
CA PRO A 132 4.80 -12.92 4.78
C PRO A 132 5.51 -12.46 3.50
N ALA A 133 5.16 -13.07 2.37
CA ALA A 133 5.46 -12.49 1.06
C ALA A 133 4.78 -11.11 0.87
N GLY A 134 5.09 -10.43 -0.24
CA GLY A 134 4.51 -9.12 -0.54
C GLY A 134 2.98 -9.17 -0.64
N GLY A 135 2.29 -8.33 0.12
CA GLY A 135 0.85 -8.12 -0.09
C GLY A 135 0.58 -7.16 -1.25
N GLN A 136 -0.69 -6.82 -1.47
CA GLN A 136 -1.12 -5.94 -2.58
C GLN A 136 -0.36 -4.60 -2.69
N GLY A 137 0.31 -4.15 -1.62
CA GLY A 137 1.26 -3.02 -1.67
C GLY A 137 0.65 -1.68 -2.07
N THR A 138 -0.66 -1.54 -1.93
CA THR A 138 -1.43 -0.34 -2.23
C THR A 138 -2.72 -0.33 -1.40
N MET A 139 -3.28 0.87 -1.16
CA MET A 139 -4.61 1.00 -0.56
C MET A 139 -5.73 1.09 -1.61
N ASN A 140 -5.37 1.17 -2.90
CA ASN A 140 -6.27 1.37 -4.03
C ASN A 140 -7.27 2.50 -3.79
N ASN A 141 -6.78 3.71 -3.56
CA ASN A 141 -7.66 4.85 -3.27
C ASN A 141 -8.45 5.26 -4.52
N LEU A 142 -9.76 5.20 -4.38
CA LEU A 142 -10.73 5.67 -5.37
C LEU A 142 -11.50 6.84 -4.76
N ILE A 143 -11.43 7.99 -5.41
CA ILE A 143 -12.19 9.18 -5.06
C ILE A 143 -13.07 9.55 -6.26
N ILE A 144 -14.34 9.81 -6.01
CA ILE A 144 -15.28 10.28 -7.03
C ILE A 144 -15.97 11.52 -6.47
N GLY A 145 -15.72 12.67 -7.09
CA GLY A 145 -16.34 13.94 -6.70
C GLY A 145 -17.26 14.44 -7.80
N ASP A 146 -18.47 14.84 -7.43
CA ASP A 146 -19.34 15.60 -8.34
C ASP A 146 -18.72 16.95 -8.68
N ARG A 147 -18.85 17.39 -9.93
CA ARG A 147 -18.32 18.70 -10.35
C ARG A 147 -19.18 19.87 -9.89
N GLY A 148 -20.45 19.63 -9.58
CA GLY A 148 -21.35 20.60 -8.94
C GLY A 148 -21.11 20.77 -7.43
N GLY A 149 -20.32 19.89 -6.81
CA GLY A 149 -20.00 19.90 -5.39
C GLY A 149 -21.04 19.21 -4.49
N GLU A 150 -21.94 18.41 -5.05
CA GLU A 150 -23.00 17.76 -4.28
C GLU A 150 -22.54 16.55 -3.46
N PHE A 151 -21.51 15.83 -3.93
CA PHE A 151 -20.95 14.70 -3.20
C PHE A 151 -19.44 14.53 -3.40
N THR A 152 -18.84 13.84 -2.44
CA THR A 152 -17.49 13.27 -2.58
C THR A 152 -17.52 11.88 -1.96
N TYR A 153 -17.21 10.87 -2.78
CA TYR A 153 -17.05 9.49 -2.37
C TYR A 153 -15.56 9.17 -2.25
N TYR A 154 -15.18 8.45 -1.20
CA TYR A 154 -13.80 8.00 -0.97
C TYR A 154 -13.81 6.54 -0.49
N GLU A 155 -13.13 5.66 -1.22
CA GLU A 155 -12.98 4.24 -0.91
C GLU A 155 -11.50 3.83 -0.92
N THR A 156 -11.14 2.98 0.04
CA THR A 156 -9.92 2.16 0.00
C THR A 156 -10.33 0.74 -0.36
N ILE A 157 -9.78 0.18 -1.43
CA ILE A 157 -10.22 -1.13 -1.95
C ILE A 157 -9.21 -2.20 -1.56
N ALA A 158 -9.72 -3.23 -0.89
CA ALA A 158 -8.95 -4.38 -0.42
C ALA A 158 -8.38 -5.23 -1.57
N GLY A 159 -7.40 -6.08 -1.25
CA GLY A 159 -6.75 -6.96 -2.23
C GLY A 159 -6.07 -8.17 -1.59
N GLY A 160 -5.06 -8.71 -2.25
CA GLY A 160 -4.41 -9.93 -1.79
C GLY A 160 -3.39 -9.70 -0.67
N PHE A 161 -3.49 -10.46 0.41
CA PHE A 161 -2.43 -10.54 1.42
C PHE A 161 -1.34 -11.53 0.96
N GLY A 162 -0.07 -11.30 1.27
CA GLY A 162 1.01 -12.19 0.85
C GLY A 162 0.95 -13.58 1.49
N GLY A 163 1.44 -14.60 0.79
CA GLY A 163 1.59 -15.95 1.32
C GLY A 163 2.34 -15.93 2.66
N ARG A 164 1.79 -16.58 3.70
CA ARG A 164 2.39 -16.58 5.04
C ARG A 164 3.29 -17.81 5.21
N PRO A 165 4.30 -17.76 6.09
CA PRO A 165 5.18 -18.90 6.34
C PRO A 165 4.45 -20.19 6.76
N THR A 166 3.23 -20.07 7.27
CA THR A 166 2.45 -21.18 7.84
C THR A 166 1.11 -21.45 7.14
N LYS A 167 0.66 -20.60 6.20
CA LYS A 167 -0.67 -20.68 5.57
C LYS A 167 -0.82 -19.68 4.43
N ASP A 168 -1.76 -19.93 3.53
CA ASP A 168 -2.07 -19.04 2.39
C ASP A 168 -2.34 -17.59 2.83
N GLY A 169 -2.14 -16.64 1.94
CA GLY A 169 -2.60 -15.27 2.07
C GLY A 169 -4.13 -15.18 2.17
N MET A 170 -4.61 -14.16 2.87
CA MET A 170 -6.05 -13.86 2.92
C MET A 170 -6.50 -13.16 1.63
N ASP A 171 -7.64 -13.58 1.11
CA ASP A 171 -8.24 -13.05 -0.12
C ASP A 171 -9.05 -11.78 0.17
N GLY A 172 -8.85 -10.73 -0.63
CA GLY A 172 -9.69 -9.53 -0.60
C GLY A 172 -9.76 -8.81 0.74
N VAL A 173 -8.61 -8.64 1.41
CA VAL A 173 -8.49 -7.95 2.70
C VAL A 173 -7.69 -6.66 2.59
N GLN A 174 -7.89 -5.76 3.55
CA GLN A 174 -6.97 -4.64 3.76
C GLN A 174 -5.64 -5.18 4.29
N VAL A 175 -4.53 -4.65 3.77
CA VAL A 175 -3.18 -5.15 4.06
C VAL A 175 -2.30 -4.00 4.54
N GLY A 176 -1.54 -4.22 5.61
CA GLY A 176 -0.52 -3.27 6.07
C GLY A 176 -1.12 -1.99 6.66
N MET A 177 -0.97 -0.87 5.95
CA MET A 177 -1.29 0.48 6.43
C MET A 177 -2.76 0.87 6.32
N THR A 178 -3.63 -0.07 5.96
CA THR A 178 -5.09 0.15 5.83
C THR A 178 -5.88 -0.85 6.68
N ASN A 179 -7.00 -0.38 7.27
CA ASN A 179 -7.87 -1.16 8.15
C ASN A 179 -9.31 -0.63 8.14
N THR A 180 -9.90 -0.52 6.96
CA THR A 180 -11.30 -0.11 6.76
C THR A 180 -12.20 -1.32 6.52
N LEU A 181 -13.45 -1.23 6.97
CA LEU A 181 -14.50 -2.17 6.56
C LEU A 181 -14.94 -1.83 5.14
N ASN A 182 -15.41 -2.84 4.39
CA ASN A 182 -16.01 -2.61 3.08
C ASN A 182 -17.29 -1.77 3.19
N THR A 183 -17.57 -0.95 2.19
CA THR A 183 -18.83 -0.23 2.10
C THR A 183 -19.93 -1.18 1.60
N PRO A 184 -21.05 -1.37 2.32
CA PRO A 184 -22.17 -2.18 1.83
C PRO A 184 -22.72 -1.60 0.52
N VAL A 185 -23.02 -2.46 -0.45
CA VAL A 185 -23.53 -2.07 -1.77
C VAL A 185 -24.79 -1.21 -1.64
N GLU A 186 -25.79 -1.69 -0.90
CA GLU A 186 -27.06 -0.98 -0.71
C GLU A 186 -26.87 0.41 -0.07
N ALA A 187 -25.93 0.53 0.87
CA ALA A 187 -25.64 1.81 1.53
C ALA A 187 -24.97 2.79 0.56
N LEU A 188 -24.05 2.31 -0.28
CA LEU A 188 -23.39 3.12 -1.29
C LEU A 188 -24.39 3.63 -2.33
N GLU A 189 -25.19 2.74 -2.92
CA GLU A 189 -26.15 3.10 -3.97
C GLU A 189 -27.30 3.97 -3.45
N THR A 190 -27.60 3.90 -2.15
CA THR A 190 -28.59 4.80 -1.52
C THR A 190 -28.04 6.20 -1.31
N ALA A 191 -26.74 6.32 -0.99
CA ALA A 191 -26.13 7.58 -0.58
C ALA A 191 -25.51 8.38 -1.73
N TYR A 192 -25.11 7.72 -2.81
CA TYR A 192 -24.38 8.32 -3.92
C TYR A 192 -25.01 7.93 -5.27
N PRO A 193 -24.87 8.77 -6.31
CA PRO A 193 -25.26 8.43 -7.68
C PRO A 193 -24.22 7.49 -8.31
N LEU A 194 -24.01 6.33 -7.67
CA LEU A 194 -23.06 5.31 -8.02
C LEU A 194 -23.78 3.97 -7.99
N ARG A 195 -23.60 3.14 -9.01
CA ARG A 195 -24.16 1.79 -9.10
C ARG A 195 -23.07 0.75 -9.13
N VAL A 196 -23.18 -0.30 -8.31
CA VAL A 196 -22.20 -1.38 -8.25
C VAL A 196 -22.51 -2.41 -9.33
N GLU A 197 -21.69 -2.45 -10.36
CA GLU A 197 -21.80 -3.48 -11.41
C GLU A 197 -21.13 -4.79 -10.98
N ARG A 198 -20.01 -4.69 -10.26
CA ARG A 198 -19.26 -5.86 -9.81
C ARG A 198 -18.54 -5.61 -8.49
N TYR A 199 -18.60 -6.62 -7.63
CA TYR A 199 -17.75 -6.72 -6.45
C TYR A 199 -17.44 -8.19 -6.20
N ALA A 200 -16.26 -8.65 -6.60
CA ALA A 200 -15.88 -10.06 -6.54
C ALA A 200 -14.39 -10.23 -6.27
N LEU A 201 -14.00 -11.40 -5.77
CA LEU A 201 -12.59 -11.80 -5.80
C LEU A 201 -12.12 -11.89 -7.26
N ARG A 202 -10.86 -11.51 -7.51
CA ARG A 202 -10.20 -11.60 -8.81
C ARG A 202 -9.50 -12.96 -8.91
N PRO A 203 -10.02 -13.92 -9.69
CA PRO A 203 -9.43 -15.25 -9.77
C PRO A 203 -8.00 -15.19 -10.31
N SER A 204 -7.15 -16.12 -9.85
CA SER A 204 -5.78 -16.30 -10.33
C SER A 204 -4.89 -15.05 -10.20
N SER A 205 -5.20 -14.14 -9.27
CA SER A 205 -4.37 -12.96 -9.05
C SER A 205 -3.32 -13.14 -7.95
N GLY A 206 -3.46 -14.12 -7.07
CA GLY A 206 -2.47 -14.42 -6.04
C GLY A 206 -1.31 -15.23 -6.62
N GLY A 207 -0.09 -14.98 -6.16
CA GLY A 207 1.12 -15.69 -6.57
C GLY A 207 1.11 -17.14 -6.09
N ASP A 208 1.60 -18.05 -6.93
CA ASP A 208 1.70 -19.47 -6.61
C ASP A 208 2.90 -19.75 -5.69
N GLY A 209 2.70 -20.68 -4.75
CA GLY A 209 3.74 -21.08 -3.81
C GLY A 209 3.27 -22.21 -2.91
N ARG A 210 4.11 -22.64 -1.97
CA ARG A 210 3.69 -23.60 -0.94
C ARG A 210 2.46 -23.11 -0.17
N HIS A 211 2.44 -21.80 0.09
CA HIS A 211 1.32 -21.05 0.60
C HIS A 211 1.07 -19.92 -0.37
N ARG A 212 -0.05 -19.98 -1.11
CA ARG A 212 -0.33 -19.01 -2.17
C ARG A 212 -0.54 -17.61 -1.61
N GLY A 213 -0.34 -16.60 -2.44
CA GLY A 213 -0.83 -15.25 -2.21
C GLY A 213 -2.35 -15.18 -2.21
N GLY A 214 -2.89 -14.18 -1.51
CA GLY A 214 -4.31 -13.87 -1.51
C GLY A 214 -4.76 -13.31 -2.86
N LEU A 215 -6.02 -13.56 -3.20
CA LEU A 215 -6.68 -12.98 -4.37
C LEU A 215 -6.98 -11.50 -4.13
N GLY A 216 -6.88 -10.71 -5.19
CA GLY A 216 -7.34 -9.33 -5.26
C GLY A 216 -8.86 -9.28 -5.42
N ILE A 217 -9.36 -8.08 -5.71
CA ILE A 217 -10.77 -7.76 -5.87
C ILE A 217 -10.97 -7.07 -7.21
N GLU A 218 -12.06 -7.38 -7.89
CA GLU A 218 -12.61 -6.55 -8.96
C GLU A 218 -13.79 -5.76 -8.41
N ARG A 219 -13.62 -4.43 -8.38
CA ARG A 219 -14.60 -3.44 -7.94
C ARG A 219 -14.98 -2.57 -9.14
N THR A 220 -16.20 -2.70 -9.63
CA THR A 220 -16.70 -1.92 -10.78
C THR A 220 -17.92 -1.12 -10.38
N LEU A 221 -17.85 0.19 -10.66
CA LEU A 221 -18.90 1.17 -10.41
C LEU A 221 -19.30 1.85 -11.72
N THR A 222 -20.59 2.04 -11.95
CA THR A 222 -21.08 3.05 -12.89
C THR A 222 -21.34 4.34 -12.14
N VAL A 223 -20.77 5.44 -12.65
CA VAL A 223 -20.96 6.78 -12.10
C VAL A 223 -22.17 7.40 -12.80
N GLU A 224 -23.25 7.70 -12.08
CA GLU A 224 -24.53 8.16 -12.65
C GLU A 224 -24.65 9.69 -12.75
N ALA A 225 -23.56 10.42 -12.48
CA ALA A 225 -23.45 11.87 -12.59
C ALA A 225 -22.13 12.27 -13.27
N ASP A 226 -22.08 13.47 -13.85
CA ASP A 226 -20.82 14.04 -14.35
C ASP A 226 -19.89 14.31 -13.16
N ALA A 227 -18.72 13.66 -13.16
CA ALA A 227 -17.85 13.63 -11.99
C ALA A 227 -16.37 13.73 -12.37
N THR A 228 -15.53 13.95 -11.37
CA THR A 228 -14.08 13.73 -11.46
C THR A 228 -13.74 12.46 -10.69
N VAL A 229 -13.09 11.51 -11.37
CA VAL A 229 -12.55 10.29 -10.79
C VAL A 229 -11.06 10.51 -10.52
N SER A 230 -10.64 10.41 -9.28
CA SER A 230 -9.24 10.45 -8.88
C SER A 230 -8.81 9.09 -8.34
N LEU A 231 -7.72 8.58 -8.92
CA LEU A 231 -7.09 7.32 -8.57
C LEU A 231 -5.73 7.59 -7.96
N LEU A 232 -5.48 6.99 -6.81
CA LEU A 232 -4.17 6.95 -6.18
C LEU A 232 -3.90 5.50 -5.80
N THR A 233 -3.20 4.81 -6.70
CA THR A 233 -2.93 3.37 -6.60
C THR A 233 -1.46 3.07 -6.89
N GLU A 234 -1.02 1.87 -6.51
CA GLU A 234 0.32 1.32 -6.74
C GLU A 234 0.23 -0.11 -7.32
N ARG A 235 1.38 -0.68 -7.69
CA ARG A 235 1.49 -2.05 -8.25
C ARG A 235 0.73 -2.25 -9.57
N ARG A 236 0.77 -1.24 -10.44
CA ARG A 236 0.27 -1.32 -11.82
C ARG A 236 1.39 -1.60 -12.83
N ARG A 237 2.65 -1.38 -12.44
CA ARG A 237 3.86 -1.72 -13.22
C ARG A 237 4.76 -2.74 -12.52
N THR A 238 4.77 -2.77 -11.20
CA THR A 238 5.60 -3.63 -10.35
C THR A 238 4.74 -4.59 -9.54
N ALA A 239 5.04 -5.88 -9.62
CA ALA A 239 4.24 -6.91 -8.96
C ALA A 239 4.55 -7.00 -7.46
N PRO A 240 3.54 -7.30 -6.61
CA PRO A 240 3.77 -7.80 -5.26
C PRO A 240 4.68 -9.02 -5.28
N ARG A 241 5.80 -8.95 -4.57
CA ARG A 241 6.85 -9.98 -4.69
C ARG A 241 6.53 -11.24 -3.93
N GLY A 242 6.77 -12.38 -4.58
CA GLY A 242 6.88 -13.66 -3.90
C GLY A 242 8.10 -13.70 -2.97
N LEU A 243 8.09 -14.63 -2.02
CA LEU A 243 9.19 -14.83 -1.07
C LEU A 243 9.64 -16.29 -1.05
N ALA A 244 10.94 -16.52 -0.83
CA ALA A 244 11.53 -17.85 -0.69
C ALA A 244 11.20 -18.83 -1.84
N GLY A 245 11.10 -18.32 -3.07
CA GLY A 245 10.81 -19.11 -4.27
C GLY A 245 9.33 -19.20 -4.67
N GLY A 246 8.43 -18.51 -3.96
CA GLY A 246 7.08 -18.24 -4.44
C GLY A 246 7.06 -17.28 -5.63
N GLU A 247 6.02 -17.37 -6.45
CA GLU A 247 5.78 -16.49 -7.59
C GLU A 247 5.17 -15.15 -7.15
N ASP A 248 5.34 -14.12 -7.98
CA ASP A 248 4.78 -12.80 -7.74
C ASP A 248 3.26 -12.80 -7.90
N GLY A 249 2.57 -11.93 -7.14
CA GLY A 249 1.15 -11.67 -7.33
C GLY A 249 0.89 -10.91 -8.63
N ALA A 250 -0.33 -11.04 -9.18
CA ALA A 250 -0.72 -10.30 -10.36
C ALA A 250 -0.79 -8.79 -10.08
N LEU A 251 -0.38 -8.00 -11.07
CA LEU A 251 -0.54 -6.54 -11.08
C LEU A 251 -2.01 -6.15 -10.94
N GLY A 252 -2.22 -4.97 -10.34
CA GLY A 252 -3.52 -4.31 -10.39
C GLY A 252 -3.76 -3.66 -11.75
N GLU A 253 -5.01 -3.29 -12.02
CA GLU A 253 -5.43 -2.59 -13.24
C GLU A 253 -6.48 -1.53 -12.88
N ASN A 254 -6.39 -0.37 -13.50
CA ASN A 254 -7.40 0.68 -13.43
C ASN A 254 -8.02 0.83 -14.82
N LEU A 255 -9.34 0.76 -14.91
CA LEU A 255 -10.07 0.86 -16.18
C LEU A 255 -11.16 1.92 -16.07
N ILE A 256 -11.27 2.81 -17.07
CA ILE A 256 -12.39 3.74 -17.26
C ILE A 256 -13.01 3.42 -18.62
N ASP A 257 -14.29 3.02 -18.63
CA ASP A 257 -14.99 2.47 -19.81
C ASP A 257 -14.24 1.32 -20.50
N GLY A 258 -13.51 0.54 -19.72
CA GLY A 258 -12.70 -0.59 -20.21
C GLY A 258 -11.31 -0.19 -20.72
N GLU A 259 -11.02 1.10 -20.84
CA GLU A 259 -9.70 1.60 -21.25
C GLU A 259 -8.77 1.72 -20.03
N ALA A 260 -7.54 1.26 -20.19
CA ALA A 260 -6.54 1.29 -19.12
C ALA A 260 -6.08 2.72 -18.82
N VAL A 261 -6.04 3.06 -17.53
CA VAL A 261 -5.52 4.33 -17.04
C VAL A 261 -4.33 4.12 -16.08
N PRO A 262 -3.44 5.11 -15.91
CA PRO A 262 -2.28 4.99 -15.04
C PRO A 262 -2.62 4.70 -13.57
N ALA A 263 -1.59 4.36 -12.79
CA ALA A 263 -1.69 4.11 -11.35
C ALA A 263 -2.22 5.33 -10.58
N LYS A 264 -1.87 6.53 -11.05
CA LYS A 264 -2.31 7.82 -10.52
C LYS A 264 -2.93 8.61 -11.63
N ALA A 265 -4.19 8.99 -11.47
CA ALA A 265 -4.93 9.69 -12.52
C ALA A 265 -6.01 10.58 -11.90
N SER A 266 -6.32 11.68 -12.56
CA SER A 266 -7.51 12.46 -12.27
C SER A 266 -8.21 12.75 -13.59
N VAL A 267 -9.39 12.17 -13.78
CA VAL A 267 -10.09 12.17 -15.06
C VAL A 267 -11.53 12.63 -14.84
N ASP A 268 -11.93 13.57 -15.69
CA ASP A 268 -13.30 14.02 -15.79
C ASP A 268 -14.12 12.99 -16.60
N VAL A 269 -15.13 12.41 -15.97
CA VAL A 269 -16.03 11.41 -16.55
C VAL A 269 -17.46 11.92 -16.69
N ALA A 270 -18.19 11.42 -17.69
CA ALA A 270 -19.61 11.75 -17.86
C ALA A 270 -20.49 10.76 -17.09
N ALA A 271 -21.74 11.15 -16.79
CA ALA A 271 -22.74 10.22 -16.28
C ALA A 271 -22.87 8.99 -17.20
N GLY A 272 -22.93 7.80 -16.59
CA GLY A 272 -22.93 6.49 -17.25
C GLY A 272 -21.54 5.87 -17.42
N THR A 273 -20.46 6.57 -17.12
CA THR A 273 -19.08 6.03 -17.21
C THR A 273 -18.87 4.91 -16.19
N THR A 274 -18.20 3.85 -16.61
CA THR A 274 -17.85 2.72 -15.74
C THR A 274 -16.39 2.81 -15.28
N VAL A 275 -16.16 2.77 -13.97
CA VAL A 275 -14.82 2.75 -13.35
C VAL A 275 -14.61 1.37 -12.74
N SER A 276 -13.59 0.65 -13.19
CA SER A 276 -13.19 -0.65 -12.62
C SER A 276 -11.80 -0.59 -12.02
N ILE A 277 -11.69 -0.99 -10.75
CA ILE A 277 -10.43 -1.20 -10.07
C ILE A 277 -10.27 -2.71 -9.84
N ARG A 278 -9.26 -3.28 -10.49
CA ARG A 278 -8.81 -4.66 -10.25
C ARG A 278 -7.59 -4.59 -9.37
N THR A 279 -7.75 -4.96 -8.10
CA THR A 279 -6.66 -4.82 -7.13
C THR A 279 -5.60 -5.91 -7.32
N PRO A 280 -4.34 -5.66 -6.92
CA PRO A 280 -3.29 -6.66 -6.97
C PRO A 280 -3.59 -7.86 -6.07
N GLY A 281 -3.04 -9.02 -6.40
CA GLY A 281 -2.98 -10.13 -5.45
C GLY A 281 -1.82 -9.98 -4.45
N GLY A 282 -1.63 -10.97 -3.60
CA GLY A 282 -0.38 -11.13 -2.85
C GLY A 282 0.59 -11.99 -3.66
N GLY A 283 1.90 -11.82 -3.43
CA GLY A 283 2.91 -12.83 -3.77
C GLY A 283 2.96 -13.97 -2.76
#